data_AF-Q1MCB9-F1
#
_entry.id   AF-Q1MCB9-F1
#
_cell.length_a   1.000
_cell.length_b   1.000
_cell.length_c   1.000
_cell.angle_alpha   90.00
_cell.angle_beta   90.00
_cell.angle_gamma   90.00
#
_symmetry.space_group_name_H-M   'P 1'
#
loop_
_entity.id
_entity.type
_entity.pdbx_description
1 polymer ?
#
loop_
_entity_poly.entity_id
_entity_poly.type
_entity_poly.pdbx_seq_one_letter_code
_entity_poly.pdbx_strand_id
1 'polypeptide(L)'
;MILRYLAYFPANICLIGCAYVLSPFLAAWSMKHGPVLPGRWRWFSTLNADLDGYIPQHVAGFDPAAKGFKLWWQRTRWTWRNPCNGWQSEALGVEDIAKAFTVKRDVPLAFGFYLKLWLGWNPIKRGGNYYPFMFQIAPKRRS
;
A
#
# COMPACT_ATOMS: atom_id res chain seq x y z
N MET A 1 7.54 -5.36 -19.01
CA MET A 1 7.13 -4.86 -17.68
C MET A 1 6.41 -3.52 -17.76
N ILE A 2 6.94 -2.51 -18.47
CA ILE A 2 6.26 -1.21 -18.60
C ILE A 2 4.84 -1.26 -19.15
N LEU A 3 4.57 -2.09 -20.17
CA LEU A 3 3.22 -2.25 -20.72
C LEU A 3 2.24 -2.85 -19.71
N ARG A 4 2.67 -3.83 -18.89
CA ARG A 4 1.86 -4.40 -17.79
C ARG A 4 1.54 -3.32 -16.76
N TYR A 5 2.52 -2.52 -16.35
CA TYR A 5 2.31 -1.41 -15.43
C TYR A 5 1.23 -0.44 -15.93
N LEU A 6 1.33 -0.02 -17.19
CA LEU A 6 0.42 0.94 -17.80
C LEU A 6 -0.98 0.34 -18.03
N ALA A 7 -1.05 -0.91 -18.50
CA ALA A 7 -2.31 -1.60 -18.75
C ALA A 7 -3.16 -1.76 -17.48
N TYR A 8 -2.51 -2.05 -16.35
CA TYR A 8 -3.19 -2.22 -15.07
C TYR A 8 -3.26 -0.93 -14.23
N PHE A 9 -2.69 0.19 -14.71
CA PHE A 9 -2.72 1.45 -13.96
C PHE A 9 -4.14 1.93 -13.65
N PRO A 10 -5.09 1.95 -14.62
CA PRO A 10 -6.47 2.35 -14.33
C PRO A 10 -7.12 1.43 -13.29
N ALA A 11 -6.95 0.11 -13.43
CA ALA A 11 -7.49 -0.87 -12.49
C ALA A 11 -6.90 -0.66 -11.07
N ASN A 12 -5.61 -0.37 -10.97
CA ASN A 12 -4.96 -0.08 -9.70
C ASN A 12 -5.50 1.20 -9.04
N ILE A 13 -5.72 2.28 -9.80
CA ILE A 13 -6.34 3.50 -9.27
C ILE A 13 -7.77 3.23 -8.78
N CYS A 14 -8.58 2.50 -9.54
CA CYS A 14 -9.92 2.11 -9.13
C CYS A 14 -9.90 1.30 -7.84
N LEU A 15 -9.05 0.28 -7.75
CA LEU A 15 -8.93 -0.57 -6.57
C LEU A 15 -8.44 0.20 -5.34
N ILE A 16 -7.48 1.12 -5.50
CA ILE A 16 -7.05 2.02 -4.43
C ILE A 16 -8.23 2.88 -3.96
N GLY A 17 -9.00 3.47 -4.88
CA GLY A 17 -10.21 4.21 -4.55
C GLY A 17 -11.22 3.37 -3.77
N CYS A 18 -11.48 2.14 -4.23
CA CYS A 18 -12.30 1.17 -3.52
C CYS A 18 -11.74 0.85 -2.13
N ALA A 19 -10.42 0.72 -1.97
CA ALA A 19 -9.80 0.48 -0.66
C ALA A 19 -10.10 1.62 0.30
N TYR A 20 -10.04 2.88 -0.12
CA TYR A 20 -10.39 4.00 0.75
C TYR A 20 -11.83 3.92 1.27
N VAL A 21 -12.77 3.53 0.40
CA VAL A 21 -14.19 3.38 0.77
C VAL A 21 -14.46 2.12 1.60
N LEU A 22 -13.85 0.99 1.24
CA LEU A 22 -14.13 -0.32 1.83
C LEU A 22 -13.38 -0.57 3.14
N SER A 23 -12.26 0.11 3.38
CA SER A 23 -11.40 -0.14 4.56
C SER A 23 -12.15 -0.18 5.91
N PRO A 24 -13.11 0.73 6.21
CA PRO A 24 -13.85 0.68 7.47
C PRO A 24 -14.69 -0.60 7.63
N PHE A 25 -15.29 -1.09 6.54
CA PHE A 25 -16.08 -2.32 6.53
C PHE A 25 -15.20 -3.56 6.63
N LEU A 26 -14.09 -3.58 5.89
CA LEU A 26 -13.11 -4.66 5.93
C LEU A 26 -12.49 -4.76 7.34
N ALA A 27 -12.17 -3.62 7.97
CA ALA A 27 -11.71 -3.57 9.35
C ALA A 27 -12.74 -4.13 10.33
N ALA A 28 -14.02 -3.76 10.20
CA ALA A 28 -15.09 -4.31 11.04
C ALA A 28 -15.24 -5.84 10.84
N TRP A 29 -15.19 -6.31 9.59
CA TRP A 29 -15.20 -7.74 9.28
C TRP A 29 -14.03 -8.47 9.96
N SER A 30 -12.82 -7.91 9.89
CA SER A 30 -11.63 -8.56 10.46
C SER A 30 -11.67 -8.70 11.98
N MET A 31 -12.31 -7.75 12.67
CA MET A 31 -12.46 -7.81 14.12
C MET A 31 -13.37 -8.95 14.56
N LYS A 32 -14.28 -9.40 13.69
CA LYS A 32 -15.24 -10.47 13.97
C LYS A 32 -14.78 -11.84 13.45
N HIS A 33 -14.15 -11.86 12.28
CA HIS A 33 -13.84 -13.10 11.55
C HIS A 33 -12.34 -13.40 11.49
N GLY A 34 -11.52 -12.53 12.05
CA GLY A 34 -10.09 -12.66 12.05
C GLY A 34 -9.41 -11.81 10.98
N PRO A 35 -8.08 -11.75 11.03
CA PRO A 35 -7.26 -10.76 10.33
C PRO A 35 -7.24 -11.00 8.80
N VAL A 36 -7.35 -12.26 8.39
CA VAL A 36 -7.17 -12.70 7.00
C VAL A 36 -8.49 -12.62 6.23
N LEU A 37 -8.53 -11.78 5.19
CA LEU A 37 -9.67 -11.74 4.26
C LEU A 37 -9.76 -13.04 3.43
N PRO A 38 -10.98 -13.47 3.03
CA PRO A 38 -11.15 -14.66 2.19
C PRO A 38 -10.99 -14.34 0.70
N GLY A 39 -10.38 -15.27 -0.05
CA GLY A 39 -10.30 -15.22 -1.51
C GLY A 39 -9.77 -13.89 -2.07
N ARG A 40 -10.47 -13.33 -3.06
CA ARG A 40 -10.07 -12.06 -3.72
C ARG A 40 -10.20 -10.83 -2.82
N TRP A 41 -10.87 -10.91 -1.67
CA TRP A 41 -10.87 -9.79 -0.72
C TRP A 41 -9.47 -9.50 -0.17
N ARG A 42 -8.57 -10.50 -0.17
CA ARG A 42 -7.13 -10.32 0.13
C ARG A 42 -6.44 -9.31 -0.78
N TRP A 43 -7.02 -9.00 -1.94
CA TRP A 43 -6.50 -7.92 -2.77
C TRP A 43 -6.47 -6.58 -2.07
N PHE A 44 -7.38 -6.35 -1.12
CA PHE A 44 -7.46 -5.14 -0.30
C PHE A 44 -6.64 -5.21 0.99
N SER A 45 -6.03 -6.36 1.31
CA SER A 45 -5.16 -6.48 2.49
C SER A 45 -3.73 -6.06 2.18
N THR A 46 -2.90 -5.99 3.23
CA THR A 46 -1.46 -5.87 3.06
C THR A 46 -0.81 -7.24 2.86
N LEU A 47 0.43 -7.29 2.34
CA LEU A 47 1.09 -8.56 1.97
C LEU A 47 1.92 -9.18 3.09
N ASN A 48 2.39 -8.35 4.03
CA ASN A 48 3.18 -8.80 5.18
C ASN A 48 2.39 -8.72 6.49
N ALA A 49 1.14 -8.31 6.36
CA ALA A 49 0.22 -8.14 7.45
C ALA A 49 -1.14 -8.36 6.85
N ASP A 50 -1.92 -9.17 7.53
CA ASP A 50 -3.36 -9.21 7.34
C ASP A 50 -4.00 -7.80 7.48
N LEU A 51 -5.32 -7.68 7.46
CA LEU A 51 -6.00 -6.38 7.71
C LEU A 51 -5.55 -5.67 9.01
N ASP A 52 -4.82 -6.40 9.85
CA ASP A 52 -4.59 -6.10 11.25
C ASP A 52 -3.17 -5.69 11.58
N GLY A 53 -2.23 -5.71 10.63
CA GLY A 53 -0.87 -5.31 10.96
C GLY A 53 -0.27 -6.19 12.06
N TYR A 54 -0.15 -7.50 11.87
CA TYR A 54 0.77 -8.31 12.71
C TYR A 54 2.23 -7.81 12.65
N ILE A 55 2.51 -6.82 11.80
CA ILE A 55 3.67 -5.94 11.97
C ILE A 55 3.62 -5.39 13.40
N PRO A 56 4.68 -5.55 14.20
CA PRO A 56 4.75 -5.02 15.54
C PRO A 56 4.18 -3.59 15.56
N GLN A 57 3.02 -3.39 16.19
CA GLN A 57 2.23 -2.16 16.04
C GLN A 57 3.01 -0.91 16.52
N HIS A 58 4.17 -1.07 17.16
CA HIS A 58 5.14 0.00 17.40
C HIS A 58 5.62 0.72 16.12
N VAL A 59 5.50 0.11 14.94
CA VAL A 59 5.89 0.73 13.67
C VAL A 59 4.82 1.73 13.23
N ALA A 60 5.23 2.98 13.01
CA ALA A 60 4.38 4.09 12.52
C ALA A 60 3.35 4.66 13.51
N GLY A 61 3.58 4.53 14.82
CA GLY A 61 2.78 5.21 15.86
C GLY A 61 1.42 4.56 16.13
N PHE A 62 1.28 3.28 15.84
CA PHE A 62 0.11 2.50 16.23
C PHE A 62 0.31 1.92 17.65
N ASP A 63 -0.77 1.91 18.43
CA ASP A 63 -0.81 1.31 19.77
C ASP A 63 -1.00 -0.22 19.70
N PRO A 64 -0.02 -1.03 20.14
CA PRO A 64 -0.10 -2.50 20.19
C PRO A 64 -1.21 -3.06 21.08
N ALA A 65 -1.70 -2.27 22.04
CA ALA A 65 -2.74 -2.68 22.98
C ALA A 65 -4.14 -2.21 22.55
N ALA A 66 -4.30 -1.66 21.35
CA ALA A 66 -5.58 -1.14 20.90
C ALA A 66 -6.66 -2.23 20.83
N LYS A 67 -7.87 -1.87 21.30
CA LYS A 67 -9.06 -2.73 21.29
C LYS A 67 -10.28 -1.95 20.82
N GLY A 68 -11.36 -2.67 20.47
CA GLY A 68 -12.64 -2.08 20.09
C GLY A 68 -12.50 -1.04 18.98
N PHE A 69 -13.13 0.13 19.17
CA PHE A 69 -13.11 1.22 18.19
C PHE A 69 -11.70 1.72 17.84
N LYS A 70 -10.77 1.73 18.82
CA LYS A 70 -9.38 2.16 18.57
C LYS A 70 -8.70 1.22 17.56
N LEU A 71 -8.86 -0.09 17.78
CA LEU A 71 -8.31 -1.11 16.89
C LEU A 71 -8.97 -1.06 15.50
N TRP A 72 -10.29 -0.93 15.43
CA TRP A 72 -11.04 -0.74 14.19
C TRP A 72 -10.48 0.41 13.35
N TRP A 73 -10.28 1.57 13.99
CA TRP A 73 -9.81 2.77 13.31
C TRP A 73 -8.36 2.64 12.86
N GLN A 74 -7.52 1.98 13.66
CA GLN A 74 -6.15 1.71 13.28
C GLN A 74 -6.04 0.80 12.05
N ARG A 75 -6.84 -0.27 11.98
CA ARG A 75 -6.91 -1.18 10.82
C ARG A 75 -7.37 -0.45 9.57
N THR A 76 -8.38 0.40 9.72
CA THR A 76 -8.88 1.26 8.64
C THR A 76 -7.75 2.15 8.09
N ARG A 77 -7.06 2.87 8.98
CA ARG A 77 -5.93 3.74 8.61
C ARG A 77 -4.75 2.98 8.05
N TRP A 78 -4.53 1.74 8.51
CA TRP A 78 -3.45 0.89 8.01
C TRP A 78 -3.67 0.54 6.55
N THR A 79 -4.87 0.10 6.20
CA THR A 79 -5.25 -0.19 4.81
C THR A 79 -5.18 1.06 3.94
N TRP A 80 -5.61 2.23 4.43
CA TRP A 80 -5.46 3.50 3.70
C TRP A 80 -4.00 3.90 3.43
N ARG A 81 -3.07 3.53 4.31
CA ARG A 81 -1.63 3.79 4.10
C ARG A 81 -0.99 2.83 3.10
N ASN A 82 -1.59 1.65 2.92
CA ASN A 82 -1.05 0.55 2.12
C ASN A 82 -2.14 -0.10 1.25
N PRO A 83 -2.90 0.69 0.46
CA PRO A 83 -4.10 0.20 -0.18
C PRO A 83 -3.76 -0.80 -1.28
N CYS A 84 -4.53 -1.88 -1.31
CA CYS A 84 -4.48 -2.88 -2.36
C CYS A 84 -3.12 -3.57 -2.59
N ASN A 85 -2.33 -3.70 -1.53
CA ASN A 85 -1.03 -4.37 -1.60
C ASN A 85 -1.17 -5.81 -2.12
N GLY A 86 -2.15 -6.59 -1.66
CA GLY A 86 -2.40 -7.95 -2.18
C GLY A 86 -2.59 -8.00 -3.69
N TRP A 87 -3.48 -7.15 -4.24
CA TRP A 87 -3.66 -7.00 -5.69
C TRP A 87 -2.37 -6.64 -6.38
N GLN A 88 -1.66 -5.67 -5.81
CA GLN A 88 -0.42 -5.17 -6.35
C GLN A 88 0.62 -6.28 -6.47
N SER A 89 0.91 -7.09 -5.44
CA SER A 89 1.87 -8.20 -5.61
C SER A 89 1.39 -9.27 -6.56
N GLU A 90 0.11 -9.63 -6.55
CA GLU A 90 -0.40 -10.71 -7.41
C GLU A 90 -0.42 -10.28 -8.89
N ALA A 91 -0.96 -9.10 -9.18
CA ALA A 91 -1.20 -8.63 -10.54
C ALA A 91 -0.06 -7.76 -11.10
N LEU A 92 0.76 -7.13 -10.27
CA LEU A 92 1.78 -6.17 -10.68
C LEU A 92 3.18 -6.49 -10.13
N GLY A 93 3.32 -7.40 -9.16
CA GLY A 93 4.59 -7.79 -8.56
C GLY A 93 5.63 -8.14 -9.62
N VAL A 94 6.88 -7.77 -9.34
CA VAL A 94 8.03 -8.21 -10.14
C VAL A 94 8.93 -9.04 -9.24
N GLU A 95 9.34 -10.22 -9.69
CA GLU A 95 10.20 -11.14 -8.94
C GLU A 95 11.67 -10.69 -8.92
N ASP A 96 12.10 -10.02 -9.99
CA ASP A 96 13.47 -9.56 -10.24
C ASP A 96 13.49 -8.06 -10.59
N ILE A 97 14.06 -7.25 -9.68
CA ILE A 97 14.10 -5.79 -9.81
C ILE A 97 14.86 -5.32 -11.05
N ALA A 98 15.82 -6.10 -11.57
CA ALA A 98 16.55 -5.73 -12.79
C ALA A 98 15.63 -5.66 -14.03
N LYS A 99 14.48 -6.36 -13.99
CA LYS A 99 13.47 -6.35 -15.06
C LYS A 99 12.41 -5.25 -14.87
N ALA A 100 12.36 -4.62 -13.69
CA ALA A 100 11.43 -3.55 -13.41
C ALA A 100 12.00 -2.21 -13.88
N PHE A 101 11.14 -1.29 -14.34
CA PHE A 101 11.54 0.09 -14.50
C PHE A 101 11.21 0.85 -13.22
N THR A 102 12.10 1.74 -12.81
CA THR A 102 11.88 2.62 -11.68
C THR A 102 12.49 3.97 -12.00
N VAL A 103 11.67 5.01 -12.01
CA VAL A 103 12.11 6.39 -12.17
C VAL A 103 11.82 7.11 -10.87
N LYS A 104 12.86 7.54 -10.15
CA LYS A 104 12.73 8.36 -8.95
C LYS A 104 13.46 9.67 -9.19
N ARG A 105 12.70 10.76 -9.28
CA ARG A 105 13.26 12.11 -9.41
C ARG A 105 12.62 13.01 -8.37
N ASP A 106 13.47 13.68 -7.59
CA ASP A 106 13.05 14.76 -6.72
C ASP A 106 13.48 16.06 -7.38
N VAL A 107 12.51 16.87 -7.80
CA VAL A 107 12.76 18.15 -8.48
C VAL A 107 12.77 19.25 -7.42
N PRO A 108 13.87 20.01 -7.27
CA PRO A 108 13.93 21.07 -6.29
C PRO A 108 12.87 22.15 -6.58
N LEU A 109 12.19 22.62 -5.54
CA LEU A 109 11.28 23.76 -5.58
C LEU A 109 11.80 24.87 -4.66
N ALA A 110 11.23 26.07 -4.78
CA ALA A 110 11.55 27.20 -3.90
C ALA A 110 11.15 26.92 -2.43
N PHE A 111 11.66 27.74 -1.52
CA PHE A 111 11.27 27.76 -0.09
C PHE A 111 11.47 26.43 0.66
N GLY A 112 12.50 25.67 0.29
CA GLY A 112 12.81 24.40 0.93
C GLY A 112 11.84 23.27 0.57
N PHE A 113 11.12 23.37 -0.55
CA PHE A 113 10.29 22.29 -1.08
C PHE A 113 10.99 21.50 -2.18
N TYR A 114 10.44 20.34 -2.50
CA TYR A 114 10.74 19.57 -3.70
C TYR A 114 9.46 18.88 -4.21
N LEU A 115 9.37 18.69 -5.52
CA LEU A 115 8.35 17.86 -6.15
C LEU A 115 8.90 16.44 -6.25
N LYS A 116 8.28 15.51 -5.53
CA LYS A 116 8.55 14.08 -5.66
C LYS A 116 7.89 13.57 -6.94
N LEU A 117 8.66 12.95 -7.82
CA LEU A 117 8.21 12.28 -9.05
C LEU A 117 8.75 10.85 -9.07
N TRP A 118 8.03 9.93 -8.43
CA TRP A 118 8.42 8.52 -8.36
C TRP A 118 7.41 7.65 -9.11
N LEU A 119 7.89 6.93 -10.12
CA LEU A 119 7.13 6.12 -11.07
C LEU A 119 7.75 4.72 -11.19
N GLY A 120 6.91 3.68 -11.32
CA GLY A 120 7.35 2.30 -11.57
C GLY A 120 7.29 1.43 -10.32
N TRP A 121 8.29 0.56 -10.13
CA TRP A 121 8.32 -0.39 -9.00
C TRP A 121 9.13 0.11 -7.81
N ASN A 122 8.65 -0.20 -6.60
CA ASN A 122 9.39 0.00 -5.38
C ASN A 122 10.50 -1.07 -5.26
N PRO A 123 11.78 -0.69 -5.10
CA PRO A 123 12.89 -1.64 -4.98
C PRO A 123 12.90 -2.45 -3.67
N ILE A 124 11.92 -2.23 -2.77
CA ILE A 124 11.81 -3.00 -1.53
C ILE A 124 11.07 -4.32 -1.82
N LYS A 125 11.74 -5.44 -1.55
CA LYS A 125 11.18 -6.80 -1.65
C LYS A 125 10.44 -7.16 -0.36
N ARG A 126 9.25 -7.75 -0.48
CA ARG A 126 8.50 -8.35 0.63
C ARG A 126 7.53 -9.44 0.10
N GLY A 127 7.20 -10.44 0.91
CA GLY A 127 6.39 -11.58 0.44
C GLY A 127 6.88 -12.25 -0.87
N GLY A 128 8.20 -12.26 -1.12
CA GLY A 128 8.80 -12.84 -2.33
C GLY A 128 8.88 -11.93 -3.56
N ASN A 129 8.18 -10.79 -3.60
CA ASN A 129 8.12 -9.88 -4.75
C ASN A 129 8.56 -8.45 -4.41
N TYR A 130 8.98 -7.69 -5.43
CA TYR A 130 9.17 -6.24 -5.35
C TYR A 130 7.81 -5.53 -5.49
N TYR A 131 7.53 -4.58 -4.60
CA TYR A 131 6.21 -3.98 -4.48
C TYR A 131 5.97 -2.95 -5.55
N PRO A 132 4.78 -2.90 -6.15
CA PRO A 132 4.81 -2.78 -7.59
C PRO A 132 4.20 -1.52 -8.13
N PHE A 133 3.59 -0.70 -7.27
CA PHE A 133 2.93 0.50 -7.74
C PHE A 133 3.40 1.74 -7.02
N MET A 134 4.49 2.31 -7.54
CA MET A 134 4.97 3.60 -7.14
C MET A 134 4.46 4.63 -8.13
N PHE A 135 3.43 5.35 -7.72
CA PHE A 135 2.94 6.54 -8.41
C PHE A 135 2.83 7.65 -7.36
N GLN A 136 3.97 8.30 -7.09
CA GLN A 136 4.04 9.40 -6.14
C GLN A 136 4.38 10.68 -6.88
N ILE A 137 3.38 11.54 -7.01
CA ILE A 137 3.52 12.91 -7.48
C ILE A 137 3.02 13.79 -6.34
N ALA A 138 3.94 14.39 -5.59
CA ALA A 138 3.56 15.20 -4.43
C ALA A 138 4.61 16.26 -4.09
N PRO A 139 4.21 17.50 -3.75
CA PRO A 139 5.11 18.44 -3.12
C PRO A 139 5.48 17.95 -1.71
N LYS A 140 6.75 18.11 -1.34
CA LYS A 140 7.32 17.71 -0.05
C LYS A 140 8.25 18.80 0.45
N ARG A 141 8.32 18.96 1.77
CA ARG A 141 9.29 19.85 2.43
C ARG A 141 10.60 19.08 2.62
N ARG A 142 11.73 19.74 2.43
CA ARG A 142 13.06 19.23 2.80
C ARG A 142 13.10 19.15 4.33
N SER A 143 13.39 17.97 4.86
CA SER A 143 13.65 17.73 6.28
C SER A 143 15.02 18.24 6.68
#